data_AF-A0A7Y8LIV6-F1
#
_entry.id   AF-A0A7Y8LIV6-F1
#
_cell.length_a   1.000
_cell.length_b   1.000
_cell.length_c   1.000
_cell.angle_alpha   90.00
_cell.angle_beta   90.00
_cell.angle_gamma   90.00
#
_symmetry.space_group_name_H-M   'P 1'
#
loop_
_entity.id
_entity.type
_entity.pdbx_description
1 polymer ?
#
loop_
_entity_poly.entity_id
_entity_poly.type
_entity_poly.pdbx_seq_one_letter_code
_entity_poly.pdbx_strand_id
1 'polypeptide(L)' 'MSTTLPRPGKGYYTETEAARVLGVSVETLRSLVRQHILSSDPEAEVNLPMTTFQPSDLLLLRFLRQSQDAAAVAR' A
#
# COMPACT_ATOMS: atom_id res chain seq x y z
N MET A 1 21.15 -7.89 7.13
CA MET A 1 20.27 -6.83 6.62
C MET A 1 19.19 -6.59 7.66
N SER A 2 19.26 -5.47 8.38
CA SER A 2 18.35 -5.18 9.50
C SER A 2 17.04 -4.60 8.96
N THR A 3 16.02 -5.42 8.81
CA THR A 3 14.65 -4.98 8.47
C THR A 3 14.02 -4.37 9.71
N THR A 4 14.31 -3.11 10.00
CA THR A 4 13.60 -2.34 11.02
C THR A 4 12.21 -2.02 10.48
N LEU A 5 11.20 -2.82 10.84
CA LEU A 5 9.81 -2.37 10.72
C LEU A 5 9.64 -1.15 11.62
N PRO A 6 9.23 0.02 11.10
CA PRO A 6 9.02 1.19 11.92
C PRO A 6 7.93 0.89 12.97
N ARG A 7 8.24 1.20 14.21
CA ARG A 7 7.37 1.04 15.38
C ARG A 7 6.00 1.70 15.08
N PRO A 8 4.85 1.02 15.31
CA PRO A 8 3.55 1.63 15.09
C PRO A 8 3.26 2.63 16.21
N GLY A 9 3.84 3.82 16.10
CA GLY A 9 3.58 4.95 17.01
C GLY A 9 2.61 5.98 16.44
N LYS A 10 2.22 5.85 15.16
CA LYS A 10 1.34 6.77 14.44
C LYS A 10 0.06 6.01 14.06
N GLY A 11 -1.09 6.53 14.47
CA GLY A 11 -2.39 5.90 14.20
C GLY A 11 -2.73 5.80 12.71
N TYR A 12 -2.15 6.69 11.90
CA TYR A 12 -2.37 6.78 10.46
C TYR A 12 -1.08 7.20 9.75
N TYR A 13 -0.91 6.69 8.52
CA TYR A 13 0.17 7.01 7.60
C TYR A 13 -0.40 7.79 6.43
N THR A 14 0.28 8.85 6.01
CA THR A 14 -0.01 9.47 4.71
C THR A 14 0.40 8.54 3.58
N GLU A 15 -0.08 8.79 2.37
CA GLU A 15 0.31 8.04 1.18
C GLU A 15 1.84 8.00 0.97
N THR A 16 2.51 9.14 1.17
CA THR A 16 3.97 9.22 1.03
C THR A 16 4.70 8.42 2.11
N GLU A 17 4.17 8.40 3.34
CA GLU A 17 4.71 7.59 4.42
C GLU A 17 4.49 6.10 4.17
N ALA A 18 3.29 5.71 3.76
CA ALA A 18 2.93 4.34 3.40
C ALA A 18 3.83 3.79 2.28
N ALA A 19 4.00 4.56 1.20
CA ALA A 19 4.88 4.18 0.08
C ALA A 19 6.33 3.99 0.53
N ARG A 20 6.83 4.88 1.41
CA ARG A 20 8.17 4.78 1.99
C ARG A 20 8.32 3.52 2.86
N VAL A 21 7.34 3.22 3.71
CA VAL A 21 7.36 2.02 4.58
C VAL A 21 7.34 0.74 3.75
N LEU A 22 6.57 0.74 2.66
CA LEU A 22 6.46 -0.40 1.74
C LEU A 22 7.61 -0.51 0.75
N GLY A 23 8.48 0.51 0.67
CA GLY A 23 9.61 0.54 -0.28
C GLY A 23 9.15 0.53 -1.74
N VAL A 24 8.09 1.29 -2.05
CA VAL A 24 7.53 1.43 -3.41
C VAL A 24 7.32 2.91 -3.74
N SER A 25 7.09 3.23 -5.02
CA SER A 25 6.65 4.57 -5.38
C SER A 25 5.19 4.80 -4.95
N VAL A 26 4.82 6.06 -4.75
CA VAL A 26 3.44 6.48 -4.47
C VAL A 26 2.49 5.99 -5.59
N GLU A 27 2.93 6.02 -6.84
CA GLU A 27 2.16 5.55 -8.00
C GLU A 27 1.90 4.04 -7.95
N THR A 28 2.90 3.25 -7.56
CA THR A 28 2.75 1.80 -7.36
C THR A 28 1.80 1.50 -6.20
N LEU A 29 1.91 2.25 -5.10
CA LEU A 29 0.97 2.15 -3.99
C LEU A 29 -0.47 2.44 -4.45
N ARG A 30 -0.69 3.53 -5.19
CA ARG A 30 -2.02 3.86 -5.75
C ARG A 30 -2.56 2.75 -6.64
N SER A 31 -1.71 2.16 -7.47
CA SER A 31 -2.10 1.05 -8.35
C SER A 31 -2.53 -0.18 -7.54
N LEU A 32 -1.81 -0.52 -6.47
CA LEU A 32 -2.19 -1.63 -5.58
C LEU A 32 -3.52 -1.37 -4.87
N VAL A 33 -3.71 -0.15 -4.35
CA VAL A 33 -4.96 0.24 -3.69
C VAL A 33 -6.12 0.20 -4.68
N ARG A 34 -5.94 0.73 -5.90
CA ARG A 34 -6.97 0.70 -6.96
C ARG A 34 -7.32 -0.70 -7.42
N GLN A 35 -6.35 -1.60 -7.51
CA GLN A 35 -6.59 -2.95 -8.02
C GLN A 35 -7.24 -3.88 -6.99
N HIS A 36 -6.98 -3.68 -5.69
CA HIS A 36 -7.32 -4.66 -4.65
C HIS A 36 -8.21 -4.12 -3.53
N ILE A 37 -8.33 -2.80 -3.39
CA ILE A 37 -9.06 -2.17 -2.27
C ILE A 37 -10.23 -1.34 -2.79
N LEU A 38 -10.01 -0.52 -3.80
CA LEU A 38 -11.10 0.14 -4.51
C LEU A 38 -11.69 -0.84 -5.52
N SER A 39 -12.82 -1.45 -5.19
CA SER A 39 -13.75 -1.93 -6.22
C SER A 39 -14.08 -0.76 -7.17
N SER A 40 -14.49 -1.03 -8.42
CA SER A 40 -14.70 -0.09 -9.55
C SER A 40 -15.67 1.10 -9.34
N ASP A 41 -15.61 1.72 -8.17
CA ASP A 41 -16.37 2.87 -7.74
C ASP A 41 -15.59 4.14 -8.13
N PRO A 42 -16.05 4.86 -9.16
CA PRO A 42 -15.34 6.02 -9.69
C PRO A 42 -15.21 7.16 -8.67
N GLU A 43 -16.07 7.22 -7.65
CA GLU A 43 -16.00 8.25 -6.60
C GLU A 43 -14.84 8.01 -5.62
N ALA A 44 -14.46 6.74 -5.44
CA ALA A 44 -13.37 6.36 -4.55
C ALA A 44 -11.98 6.60 -5.19
N GLU A 45 -11.88 6.59 -6.53
CA GLU A 45 -10.64 6.93 -7.25
C GLU A 45 -10.25 8.40 -7.09
N VAL A 46 -11.23 9.30 -7.04
CA VAL A 46 -11.01 10.76 -6.94
C VAL A 46 -10.45 11.14 -5.57
N ASN A 47 -10.82 10.42 -4.51
CA ASN A 47 -10.44 10.72 -3.13
C ASN A 47 -9.15 10.02 -2.66
N LEU A 48 -8.55 9.16 -3.50
CA LEU A 48 -7.33 8.41 -3.18
C LEU A 48 -6.17 9.27 -2.65
N PRO A 49 -5.88 10.48 -3.18
CA PRO A 49 -4.81 11.35 -2.68
C PRO A 49 -5.02 11.88 -1.25
N MET A 50 -6.25 11.81 -0.71
CA MET A 50 -6.60 12.25 0.64
C MET A 50 -6.73 11.09 1.63
N THR A 51 -6.46 9.85 1.20
CA THR A 51 -6.57 8.67 2.06
C THR A 51 -5.42 8.60 3.06
N THR A 52 -5.76 8.20 4.28
CA THR A 52 -4.78 7.85 5.30
C THR A 52 -4.85 6.36 5.56
N PHE A 53 -3.70 5.73 5.75
CA PHE A 53 -3.58 4.28 5.88
C PHE A 53 -3.34 3.91 7.35
N GLN A 54 -4.07 2.92 7.84
CA GLN A 54 -3.80 2.33 9.15
C GLN A 54 -2.62 1.35 9.07
N PRO A 55 -1.96 1.03 10.20
CA PRO A 55 -0.92 0.00 10.23
C PRO A 55 -1.37 -1.35 9.64
N SER A 56 -2.64 -1.72 9.84
CA SER A 56 -3.25 -2.93 9.26
C SER A 56 -3.28 -2.91 7.74
N ASP A 57 -3.57 -1.76 7.14
CA ASP A 57 -3.65 -1.60 5.69
C ASP A 57 -2.27 -1.79 5.07
N LEU A 58 -1.21 -1.32 5.74
CA LEU A 58 0.16 -1.53 5.29
C LEU A 58 0.55 -3.02 5.30
N LEU A 59 0.07 -3.81 6.26
CA LEU A 59 0.30 -5.25 6.27
C LEU A 59 -0.39 -5.93 5.08
N LEU A 60 -1.64 -5.55 4.78
CA LEU A 60 -2.39 -6.05 3.63
C LEU A 60 -1.68 -5.68 2.32
N LEU A 61 -1.30 -4.41 2.15
CA LEU A 61 -0.61 -3.92 0.95
C LEU A 61 0.74 -4.62 0.74
N ARG A 62 1.47 -4.92 1.82
CA ARG A 62 2.70 -5.70 1.75
C ARG A 62 2.45 -7.14 1.28
N PHE A 63 1.42 -7.79 1.80
CA PHE A 63 1.06 -9.15 1.41
C PHE A 63 0.60 -9.22 -0.06
N LEU A 64 -0.23 -8.26 -0.49
CA LEU A 64 -0.68 -8.13 -1.87
C LEU A 64 0.49 -7.93 -2.83
N ARG A 65 1.46 -7.08 -2.47
CA ARG A 65 2.69 -6.90 -3.23
C ARG A 65 3.47 -8.21 -3.36
N GLN A 66 3.71 -8.91 -2.25
CA GLN A 66 4.44 -10.19 -2.28
C GLN A 66 3.74 -11.23 -3.15
N SER A 67 2.40 -11.22 -3.16
CA SER A 67 1.60 -12.10 -4.01
C SER A 67 1.74 -11.75 -5.50
N GLN A 68 1.86 -10.47 -5.85
CA GLN A 68 2.12 -10.06 -7.24
C GLN A 68 3.54 -10.40 -7.70
N ASP A 69 4.55 -10.21 -6.86
CA ASP A 69 5.94 -10.61 -7.18
C ASP A 69 6.02 -12.13 -7.40
N ALA A 70 5.38 -12.93 -6.55
CA ALA A 70 5.33 -14.39 -6.72
C ALA A 70 4.63 -14.82 -8.01
N ALA A 71 3.52 -14.17 -8.38
CA ALA A 71 2.82 -14.43 -9.63
C ALA A 71 3.62 -14.00 -10.88
N ALA A 72 4.42 -12.94 -10.77
CA ALA A 72 5.28 -12.48 -11.84
C ALA A 72 6.48 -13.41 -12.08
N VAL A 73 7.05 -14.01 -11.03
CA VAL A 73 8.16 -14.97 -11.12
C VAL A 73 7.74 -16.34 -11.66
N ALA A 74 6.46 -16.70 -11.56
CA ALA A 74 5.92 -17.96 -12.07
C ALA A 74 5.53 -17.93 -13.56
N ARG A 75 5.75 -16.80 -14.26
CA ARG A 75 5.52 -16.64 -15.71
C ARG A 75 6.84 -16.63 -16.46
#